data_AF-A0A966QZG7-F1
#
_entry.id   AF-A0A966QZG7-F1
#
_cell.length_a   1.000
_cell.length_b   1.000
_cell.length_c   1.000
_cell.angle_alpha   90.00
_cell.angle_beta   90.00
_cell.angle_gamma   90.00
#
_symmetry.space_group_name_H-M   'P 1'
#
loop_
_entity.id
_entity.type
_entity.pdbx_description
1 polymer ?
#
loop_
_entity_poly.entity_id
_entity_poly.type
_entity_poly.pdbx_seq_one_letter_code
_entity_poly.pdbx_strand_id
1 'polypeptide(L)'
;MSKITKKEFFQYMSALYEDKYRDNDAYKILLDIIKRADDPKFLDNIKELANMTARERLQYRYTMAVRGNEFTPLQIDQYISLIKYALKHIDEH
;
A
#
# COMPACT_ATOMS: atom_id res chain seq x y z
N MET A 1 6.43 -18.87 2.83
CA MET A 1 5.57 -17.69 2.69
C MET A 1 4.76 -17.51 3.97
N SER A 2 5.22 -16.64 4.86
CA SER A 2 4.48 -16.22 6.04
C SER A 2 3.15 -15.63 5.58
N LYS A 3 2.04 -16.26 5.96
CA LYS A 3 0.70 -15.80 5.58
C LYS A 3 0.36 -14.61 6.46
N ILE A 4 0.62 -13.39 5.98
CA ILE A 4 0.10 -12.17 6.62
C ILE A 4 -1.40 -12.37 6.85
N THR A 5 -1.83 -12.25 8.09
CA THR A 5 -3.26 -12.36 8.41
C THR A 5 -3.96 -11.02 8.24
N LYS A 6 -5.24 -11.05 7.86
CA LYS A 6 -6.10 -9.85 7.83
C LYS A 6 -6.05 -9.07 9.14
N LYS A 7 -6.01 -9.80 10.26
CA LYS A 7 -6.02 -9.22 11.60
C LYS A 7 -4.73 -8.43 11.87
N GLU A 8 -3.57 -8.99 11.56
CA GLU A 8 -2.28 -8.31 11.74
C GLU A 8 -2.20 -7.05 10.89
N PHE A 9 -2.60 -7.14 9.61
CA PHE A 9 -2.63 -5.98 8.72
C PHE A 9 -3.56 -4.88 9.22
N PHE A 10 -4.80 -5.22 9.63
CA PHE A 10 -5.74 -4.23 10.15
C PHE A 10 -5.27 -3.63 11.48
N GLN A 11 -4.65 -4.41 12.36
CA GLN A 11 -4.06 -3.90 13.59
C GLN A 11 -2.91 -2.93 13.30
N TYR A 12 -2.02 -3.27 12.37
CA TYR A 12 -0.93 -2.39 11.95
C TYR A 12 -1.46 -1.06 11.40
N MET A 13 -2.40 -1.10 10.46
CA MET A 13 -2.98 0.11 9.87
C MET A 13 -3.77 0.92 10.89
N SER A 14 -4.50 0.25 11.80
CA SER A 14 -5.26 0.96 12.82
C SER A 14 -4.35 1.66 13.83
N ALA A 15 -3.23 1.03 14.20
CA ALA A 15 -2.23 1.64 15.07
C ALA A 15 -1.52 2.82 14.39
N LEU A 16 -1.26 2.73 13.09
CA LEU A 16 -0.53 3.78 12.35
C LEU A 16 -1.35 5.07 12.15
N TYR A 17 -2.68 4.96 12.06
CA TYR A 17 -3.59 6.09 11.83
C TYR A 17 -4.47 6.42 13.04
N GLU A 18 -4.26 5.73 14.17
CA GLU A 18 -5.07 5.86 15.40
C GLU A 18 -6.59 5.73 15.15
N ASP A 19 -6.97 4.99 14.09
CA ASP A 19 -8.36 4.87 13.63
C ASP A 19 -8.72 3.41 13.32
N LYS A 20 -10.00 3.06 13.34
CA LYS A 20 -10.46 1.70 13.04
C LYS A 20 -10.36 1.40 11.55
N TYR A 21 -9.22 0.90 11.13
CA TYR A 21 -8.99 0.46 9.74
C TYR A 21 -9.60 -0.92 9.48
N ARG A 22 -10.54 -1.01 8.52
CA ARG A 22 -11.26 -2.25 8.17
C ARG A 22 -11.50 -2.40 6.66
N ASP A 23 -10.53 -2.01 5.86
CA ASP A 23 -10.65 -2.09 4.40
C ASP A 23 -10.22 -3.49 3.90
N ASN A 24 -11.20 -4.28 3.47
CA ASN A 24 -10.97 -5.61 2.91
C ASN A 24 -10.32 -5.58 1.52
N ASP A 25 -10.57 -4.53 0.74
CA ASP A 25 -10.01 -4.42 -0.61
C ASP A 25 -8.54 -4.03 -0.53
N ALA A 26 -8.17 -3.17 0.41
CA ALA A 26 -6.77 -2.93 0.77
C ALA A 26 -6.04 -4.24 1.11
N TYR A 27 -6.62 -5.11 1.95
CA TYR A 27 -6.00 -6.40 2.24
C TYR A 27 -5.81 -7.30 1.00
N LYS A 28 -6.75 -7.27 0.04
CA LYS A 28 -6.58 -7.99 -1.23
C LYS A 28 -5.42 -7.42 -2.04
N ILE A 29 -5.30 -6.09 -2.10
CA ILE A 29 -4.18 -5.40 -2.76
C ILE A 29 -2.85 -5.81 -2.14
N LEU A 30 -2.77 -5.85 -0.80
CA LEU A 30 -1.57 -6.30 -0.09
C LEU A 30 -1.15 -7.71 -0.53
N LEU A 31 -2.09 -8.66 -0.55
CA LEU A 31 -1.81 -10.02 -0.98
C LEU A 31 -1.44 -10.11 -2.46
N ASP A 32 -2.04 -9.28 -3.32
CA ASP A 32 -1.71 -9.24 -4.74
C ASP A 32 -0.28 -8.74 -4.97
N ILE A 33 0.14 -7.69 -4.24
CA ILE A 33 1.51 -7.18 -4.29
C ILE A 33 2.51 -8.28 -3.90
N ILE A 34 2.26 -8.99 -2.81
CA ILE A 34 3.16 -10.05 -2.32
C ILE A 34 3.21 -11.22 -3.30
N LYS A 35 2.08 -11.60 -3.90
CA LYS A 35 2.03 -12.67 -4.92
C LYS A 35 2.77 -12.31 -6.20
N ARG A 36 2.76 -11.03 -6.57
CA ARG A 36 3.40 -10.52 -7.78
C ARG A 36 4.84 -10.08 -7.55
N ALA A 37 5.35 -10.21 -6.33
CA ALA A 37 6.70 -9.83 -5.97
C ALA A 37 7.79 -10.59 -6.74
N ASP A 38 7.46 -11.77 -7.28
CA ASP A 38 8.34 -12.57 -8.13
C ASP A 38 8.65 -11.88 -9.49
N ASP A 39 7.85 -10.89 -9.90
CA ASP A 39 8.14 -10.07 -11.09
C ASP A 39 9.02 -8.87 -10.69
N PRO A 40 10.31 -8.83 -11.12
CA PRO A 40 11.25 -7.79 -10.73
C PRO A 40 10.80 -6.39 -11.18
N LYS A 41 10.18 -6.27 -12.37
CA LYS A 41 9.71 -4.98 -12.87
C LYS A 41 8.55 -4.46 -12.04
N PHE A 42 7.66 -5.36 -11.63
CA PHE A 42 6.57 -5.01 -10.73
C PHE A 42 7.13 -4.57 -9.37
N LEU A 43 8.07 -5.33 -8.80
CA LEU A 43 8.67 -5.01 -7.52
C LEU A 43 9.38 -3.65 -7.51
N ASP A 44 10.12 -3.32 -8.58
CA ASP A 44 10.75 -2.01 -8.74
C ASP A 44 9.72 -0.88 -8.75
N ASN A 45 8.64 -1.00 -9.53
CA ASN A 45 7.56 -0.01 -9.56
C ASN A 45 6.90 0.17 -8.17
N ILE A 46 6.70 -0.93 -7.44
CA ILE A 46 6.13 -0.87 -6.08
C ILE A 46 7.10 -0.19 -5.11
N LYS A 47 8.40 -0.42 -5.23
CA LYS A 47 9.44 0.26 -4.43
C LYS A 47 9.49 1.76 -4.73
N GLU A 48 9.32 2.17 -5.99
CA GLU A 48 9.22 3.59 -6.35
C GLU A 48 8.00 4.25 -5.70
N LEU A 49 6.83 3.60 -5.76
CA LEU A 49 5.62 4.11 -5.11
C LEU A 49 5.78 4.27 -3.59
N ALA A 50 6.49 3.33 -2.94
CA ALA A 50 6.76 3.38 -1.50
C ALA A 50 7.60 4.60 -1.09
N ASN A 51 8.46 5.08 -2.00
CA ASN A 51 9.44 6.13 -1.77
C ASN A 51 9.01 7.50 -2.30
N MET A 52 7.77 7.64 -2.79
CA MET A 52 7.25 8.93 -3.27
C MET A 52 7.36 10.03 -2.20
N THR A 53 7.96 11.15 -2.62
CA THR A 53 7.97 12.43 -1.92
C THR A 53 6.56 13.01 -1.81
N ALA A 54 6.36 13.97 -0.90
CA ALA A 54 5.07 14.65 -0.74
C ALA A 54 4.55 15.27 -2.07
N ARG A 55 5.45 15.78 -2.91
CA ARG A 55 5.11 16.33 -4.23
C ARG A 55 4.63 15.25 -5.19
N GLU A 56 5.29 14.11 -5.23
CA GLU A 56 4.92 12.98 -6.09
C GLU A 56 3.59 12.36 -5.65
N ARG A 57 3.34 12.26 -4.35
CA ARG A 57 2.04 11.83 -3.82
C ARG A 57 0.90 12.74 -4.26
N LEU A 58 1.14 14.05 -4.24
CA LEU A 58 0.17 15.03 -4.72
C LEU A 58 -0.10 14.84 -6.22
N GLN A 59 0.95 14.70 -7.04
CA GLN A 59 0.81 14.43 -8.48
C GLN A 59 0.10 13.10 -8.76
N TYR A 60 0.41 12.06 -8.00
CA TYR A 60 -0.25 10.77 -8.09
C TYR A 60 -1.74 10.89 -7.80
N ARG A 61 -2.11 11.60 -6.72
CA ARG A 61 -3.51 11.89 -6.39
C ARG A 61 -4.23 12.64 -7.51
N TYR A 62 -3.61 13.66 -8.09
CA TYR A 62 -4.17 14.37 -9.23
C TYR A 62 -4.36 13.46 -10.45
N THR A 63 -3.36 12.61 -10.74
CA THR A 63 -3.43 11.66 -11.86
C THR A 63 -4.57 10.66 -11.66
N MET A 64 -4.76 10.17 -10.43
CA MET A 64 -5.89 9.29 -10.10
C MET A 64 -7.23 10.00 -10.24
N ALA A 65 -7.33 11.25 -9.77
CA ALA A 65 -8.56 12.04 -9.91
C ALA A 65 -8.93 12.27 -11.39
N VAL A 66 -7.95 12.58 -12.25
CA VAL A 66 -8.15 12.72 -13.71
C VAL A 66 -8.64 11.41 -14.34
N ARG A 67 -8.26 10.26 -13.78
CA ARG A 67 -8.71 8.92 -14.20
C ARG A 67 -10.07 8.52 -13.59
N GLY A 68 -10.73 9.42 -12.85
CA GLY A 68 -12.02 9.19 -12.22
C GLY A 68 -11.95 8.57 -10.81
N ASN A 69 -10.75 8.40 -10.24
CA ASN A 69 -10.56 7.87 -8.89
C ASN A 69 -10.08 8.98 -7.95
N GLU A 70 -11.01 9.63 -7.26
CA GLU A 70 -10.68 10.64 -6.27
C GLU A 70 -10.23 10.00 -4.95
N PHE A 71 -9.00 10.29 -4.54
CA PHE A 71 -8.46 9.89 -3.26
C PHE A 71 -8.27 11.10 -2.35
N THR A 72 -8.55 10.94 -1.07
CA THR A 72 -8.16 11.90 -0.04
C THR A 72 -6.65 11.79 0.24
N PRO A 73 -6.00 12.83 0.82
CA PRO A 73 -4.62 12.71 1.27
C PRO A 73 -4.40 11.49 2.18
N LEU A 74 -5.32 11.26 3.12
CA LEU A 74 -5.25 10.12 4.04
C LEU A 74 -5.31 8.78 3.31
N GLN A 75 -6.16 8.64 2.29
CA GLN A 75 -6.24 7.41 1.49
C GLN A 75 -4.95 7.13 0.72
N ILE A 76 -4.27 8.17 0.20
CA ILE A 76 -2.97 8.01 -0.44
C ILE A 76 -1.91 7.57 0.58
N ASP A 77 -1.89 8.18 1.75
CA ASP A 77 -0.95 7.77 2.80
C ASP A 77 -1.21 6.34 3.26
N GLN A 78 -2.49 5.96 3.44
CA GLN A 78 -2.89 4.58 3.76
C GLN A 78 -2.40 3.59 2.68
N TYR A 79 -2.57 3.93 1.41
CA TYR A 79 -2.09 3.12 0.30
C TYR A 79 -0.57 2.94 0.30
N ILE A 80 0.18 4.01 0.59
CA ILE A 80 1.66 3.94 0.66
C ILE A 80 2.11 3.13 1.88
N SER A 81 1.47 3.30 3.03
CA SER A 81 1.76 2.52 4.24
C SER A 81 1.49 1.02 4.03
N LEU A 82 0.45 0.68 3.26
CA LEU A 82 0.18 -0.69 2.83
C LEU A 82 1.31 -1.23 1.94
N ILE A 83 1.74 -0.47 0.93
CA ILE A 83 2.84 -0.87 0.05
C ILE A 83 4.11 -1.11 0.86
N LYS A 84 4.45 -0.20 1.78
CA LYS A 84 5.62 -0.35 2.66
C LYS A 84 5.53 -1.60 3.53
N TYR A 85 4.34 -1.89 4.04
CA TYR A 85 4.10 -3.12 4.79
C TYR A 85 4.30 -4.36 3.90
N ALA A 86 3.80 -4.35 2.66
CA ALA A 86 4.01 -5.42 1.69
C ALA A 86 5.49 -5.68 1.42
N LEU A 87 6.24 -4.62 1.11
CA LEU A 87 7.68 -4.69 0.81
C LEU A 87 8.48 -5.24 1.98
N LYS A 88 8.17 -4.81 3.21
CA LYS A 88 8.83 -5.34 4.41
C LYS A 88 8.67 -6.86 4.53
N HIS A 89 7.49 -7.39 4.22
CA HIS A 89 7.24 -8.84 4.25
C HIS A 89 7.86 -9.60 3.09
N ILE A 90 8.12 -8.93 1.96
CA ILE A 90 8.85 -9.51 0.82
C ILE A 90 10.35 -9.57 1.13
N ASP A 91 10.93 -8.49 1.67
CA ASP A 91 12.36 -8.40 1.99
C ASP A 91 12.76 -9.29 3.20
N GLU A 92 11.81 -9.63 4.08
CA GLU A 92 12.01 -10.57 5.21
C GLU A 92 11.99 -12.06 4.78
N HIS A 93 11.89 -12.38 3.47
CA HIS A 93 11.83 -13.74 2.92
C HIS A 93 12.81 -13.94 1.75
#